data_AF-A0A7S0FG97-F1
#
_entry.id   AF-A0A7S0FG97-F1
#
_cell.length_a   1.000
_cell.length_b   1.000
_cell.length_c   1.000
_cell.angle_alpha   90.00
_cell.angle_beta   90.00
_cell.angle_gamma   90.00
#
_symmetry.space_group_name_H-M   'P 1'
#
loop_
_entity.id
_entity.type
_entity.pdbx_description
1 polymer ?
#
loop_
_entity_poly.entity_id
_entity_poly.type
_entity_poly.pdbx_seq_one_letter_code
_entity_poly.pdbx_strand_id
1 'polypeptide(L)'
;YDCGDAQPHEVNLDRLVQAGRARWLTHEFAALTIDFEDLPPMTGQHLSLEVKCKSSGSADAVVFWWTCAMIREDAWDRGPQGLTNAPGAPGDPDHWRQAVC
;
A
#
# COMPACT_ATOMS: atom_id res chain seq x y z
N TYR A 1 3.30 -28.81 -15.85
CA TYR A 1 2.04 -28.42 -15.21
C TYR A 1 2.41 -27.69 -13.95
N ASP A 2 2.45 -26.37 -14.05
CA ASP A 2 2.65 -25.48 -12.92
C ASP A 2 1.30 -25.42 -12.21
N CYS A 3 1.18 -26.15 -11.10
CA CYS A 3 0.00 -26.12 -10.26
C CYS A 3 0.07 -24.80 -9.50
N GLY A 4 -0.27 -23.70 -10.19
CA GLY A 4 -0.20 -22.35 -9.65
C GLY A 4 -0.68 -22.36 -8.22
N ASP A 5 0.22 -21.98 -7.30
CA ASP A 5 0.07 -22.13 -5.86
C ASP A 5 -1.33 -21.64 -5.45
N ALA A 6 -2.21 -22.60 -5.19
CA ALA A 6 -3.61 -22.37 -4.80
C ALA A 6 -3.73 -21.80 -3.37
N GLN A 7 -2.61 -21.39 -2.79
CA GLN A 7 -2.55 -20.54 -1.61
C GLN A 7 -1.95 -19.21 -2.08
N PRO A 8 -2.73 -18.14 -2.26
CA PRO A 8 -2.15 -16.83 -2.49
C PRO A 8 -1.17 -16.60 -1.34
N HIS A 9 0.13 -16.48 -1.65
CA HIS A 9 1.16 -16.25 -0.64
C HIS A 9 0.70 -15.07 0.21
N GLU A 10 0.17 -15.37 1.39
CA GLU A 10 -0.42 -14.37 2.26
C GLU A 10 0.74 -13.70 2.95
N VAL A 11 1.34 -12.76 2.23
CA VAL A 11 2.44 -11.96 2.72
C VAL A 11 1.85 -10.90 3.62
N ASN A 12 1.57 -11.31 4.86
CA ASN A 12 1.31 -10.34 5.91
C ASN A 12 2.65 -9.64 6.21
N LEU A 13 2.80 -8.45 5.66
CA LEU A 13 4.04 -7.70 5.73
C LEU A 13 4.45 -7.37 7.16
N ASP A 14 3.48 -7.12 8.04
CA ASP A 14 3.76 -6.91 9.46
C ASP A 14 4.37 -8.14 10.11
N ARG A 15 3.90 -9.35 9.75
CA ARG A 15 4.53 -10.60 10.21
C ARG A 15 5.97 -10.71 9.72
N LEU A 16 6.27 -10.31 8.48
CA LEU A 16 7.64 -10.32 7.98
C LEU A 16 8.54 -9.32 8.72
N VAL A 17 8.03 -8.12 9.00
CA VAL A 17 8.75 -7.08 9.74
C VAL A 17 8.98 -7.51 11.19
N GLN A 18 7.95 -8.06 11.85
CA GLN A 18 8.04 -8.59 13.23
C GLN A 18 9.01 -9.78 13.33
N ALA A 19 9.07 -10.63 12.30
CA ALA A 19 10.02 -11.74 12.22
C ALA A 19 11.45 -11.29 11.84
N GLY A 20 11.70 -10.00 11.62
CA GLY A 20 13.01 -9.48 11.21
C GLY A 20 13.42 -9.87 9.79
N ARG A 21 12.47 -10.31 8.96
CA ARG A 21 12.69 -10.75 7.57
C ARG A 21 12.49 -9.64 6.54
N ALA A 22 11.89 -8.51 6.96
CA ALA A 22 11.73 -7.32 6.16
C ALA A 22 12.00 -6.08 7.02
N ARG A 23 12.41 -4.98 6.39
CA ARG A 23 12.68 -3.70 7.06
C ARG A 23 12.29 -2.52 6.18
N TRP A 24 11.58 -1.57 6.76
CA TRP A 24 11.20 -0.33 6.09
C TRP A 24 12.39 0.62 5.90
N LEU A 25 12.66 0.98 4.64
CA LEU A 25 13.70 1.96 4.29
C LEU A 25 13.22 3.41 4.34
N THR A 26 11.91 3.63 4.23
CA THR A 26 11.27 4.96 4.17
C THR A 26 10.12 5.07 5.18
N HIS A 27 9.58 6.27 5.36
CA HIS A 27 8.20 6.41 5.83
C HIS A 27 7.24 6.06 4.69
N GLU A 28 5.96 5.86 5.02
CA GLU A 28 4.91 5.81 4.01
C GLU A 28 4.83 7.15 3.26
N PHE A 29 4.42 7.09 1.99
CA PHE A 29 4.22 8.24 1.15
C PHE A 29 3.13 7.95 0.12
N ALA A 30 2.41 8.99 -0.30
CA ALA A 30 1.39 8.85 -1.34
C ALA A 30 2.06 8.67 -2.70
N ALA A 31 1.93 7.48 -3.29
CA ALA A 31 2.39 7.22 -4.65
C ALA A 31 1.49 7.86 -5.71
N LEU A 32 0.18 7.89 -5.43
CA LEU A 32 -0.86 8.46 -6.28
C LEU A 32 -2.05 8.85 -5.40
N THR A 33 -2.67 9.99 -5.71
CA THR A 33 -3.97 10.40 -5.16
C THR A 33 -4.95 10.52 -6.32
N ILE A 34 -6.12 9.88 -6.18
CA ILE A 34 -7.19 9.94 -7.17
C ILE A 34 -8.36 10.69 -6.53
N ASP A 35 -8.79 11.76 -7.18
CA ASP A 35 -10.09 12.36 -6.91
C ASP A 35 -11.14 11.64 -7.76
N PHE A 36 -12.14 11.04 -7.11
CA PHE A 36 -13.21 10.33 -7.82
C PHE A 36 -14.24 11.29 -8.44
N GLU A 37 -14.24 12.57 -8.05
CA GLU A 37 -15.09 13.61 -8.64
C GLU A 37 -14.40 14.31 -9.82
N ASP A 38 -13.06 14.28 -9.88
CA ASP A 38 -12.23 14.80 -10.96
C ASP A 38 -11.24 13.71 -11.43
N LEU A 39 -11.78 12.74 -12.17
CA LEU A 39 -11.02 11.56 -12.57
C LEU A 39 -9.84 11.91 -13.49
N PRO A 40 -8.69 11.25 -13.30
CA PRO A 40 -7.55 11.49 -14.16
C PRO A 40 -7.77 11.03 -15.60
N PRO A 41 -6.95 11.52 -16.56
CA PRO A 41 -7.04 11.12 -17.96
C PRO A 41 -6.89 9.61 -18.16
N MET A 42 -7.68 9.03 -19.07
CA MET A 42 -7.65 7.59 -19.38
C MET A 42 -6.35 7.13 -20.08
N THR A 43 -5.51 8.07 -20.53
CA THR A 43 -4.24 7.80 -21.21
C THR A 43 -3.11 7.36 -20.27
N GLY A 44 -3.39 7.21 -18.98
CA GLY A 44 -2.41 6.88 -17.95
C GLY A 44 -1.66 8.10 -17.44
N GLN A 45 -0.93 7.89 -16.34
CA GLN A 45 -0.12 8.92 -15.68
C GLN A 45 1.24 8.35 -15.31
N HIS A 46 2.26 9.20 -15.36
CA HIS A 46 3.59 8.89 -14.87
C HIS A 46 4.04 9.99 -13.91
N LEU A 47 4.51 9.58 -12.73
CA LEU A 47 4.98 10.47 -11.69
C LEU A 47 6.34 10.00 -11.16
N SER A 48 7.29 10.90 -11.09
CA SER A 48 8.57 10.68 -10.39
C SER A 48 8.46 11.29 -9.00
N LEU A 49 8.77 10.48 -7.97
CA LEU A 49 8.69 10.88 -6.58
C LEU A 49 10.08 10.92 -5.95
N GLU A 50 10.38 12.01 -5.24
CA GLU A 50 11.54 12.08 -4.37
C GLU A 50 11.17 11.58 -2.98
N VAL A 51 11.73 10.45 -2.57
CA VAL A 51 11.40 9.80 -1.29
C VAL A 51 12.60 9.86 -0.35
N LYS A 52 12.37 10.37 0.86
CA LYS A 52 13.40 10.44 1.90
C LYS A 52 13.56 9.08 2.59
N CYS A 53 14.74 8.49 2.45
CA CYS A 53 15.12 7.29 3.20
C CYS A 53 15.34 7.63 4.68
N LYS A 54 14.80 6.80 5.57
CA LYS A 54 15.03 6.86 7.03
C LYS A 54 16.11 5.87 7.50
N SER A 55 16.45 4.89 6.66
CA SER A 55 17.52 3.92 6.95
C SER A 55 18.32 3.57 5.69
N SER A 56 19.56 3.11 5.88
CA SER A 56 20.45 2.66 4.81
C SER A 56 20.25 1.17 4.52
N GLY A 57 20.33 0.80 3.24
CA GLY A 57 20.20 -0.58 2.77
C GLY A 57 19.92 -0.63 1.27
N SER A 58 19.73 -1.85 0.75
CA SER A 58 19.26 -2.08 -0.61
C SER A 58 17.73 -2.12 -0.63
N ALA A 59 17.12 -1.48 -1.62
CA ALA A 59 15.68 -1.58 -1.84
C ALA A 59 15.38 -2.84 -2.65
N ASP A 60 14.95 -3.91 -1.96
CA ASP A 60 14.64 -5.19 -2.59
C ASP A 60 13.22 -5.25 -3.19
N ALA A 61 12.31 -4.41 -2.67
CA ALA A 61 10.92 -4.37 -3.09
C ALA A 61 10.25 -3.01 -2.74
N VAL A 62 9.21 -2.66 -3.48
CA VAL A 62 8.28 -1.57 -3.16
C VAL A 62 6.92 -2.14 -2.85
N VAL A 63 6.37 -1.79 -1.69
CA VAL A 63 5.07 -2.27 -1.24
C VAL A 63 4.02 -1.18 -1.44
N PHE A 64 2.88 -1.56 -2.03
CA PHE A 64 1.75 -0.68 -2.29
C PHE A 64 0.51 -1.14 -1.52
N TRP A 65 -0.20 -0.16 -0.99
CA TRP A 65 -1.54 -0.28 -0.42
C TRP A 65 -2.31 1.01 -0.73
N TRP A 66 -3.60 1.04 -0.44
CA TRP A 66 -4.46 2.18 -0.69
C TRP A 66 -5.33 2.49 0.53
N THR A 67 -5.72 3.75 0.61
CA THR A 67 -6.76 4.25 1.51
C THR A 67 -7.81 4.95 0.65
N CYS A 68 -9.08 4.78 1.00
CA CYS A 68 -10.20 5.39 0.29
C CYS A 68 -11.12 6.07 1.30
N ALA A 69 -11.15 7.41 1.26
CA ALA A 69 -12.13 8.18 2.00
C ALA A 69 -13.52 7.99 1.37
N MET A 70 -14.48 7.53 2.16
CA MET A 70 -15.84 7.25 1.68
C MET A 70 -16.76 8.47 1.79
N ILE A 71 -16.34 9.51 2.51
CA ILE A 71 -17.11 10.73 2.77
C ILE A 71 -16.24 11.96 2.42
N ARG A 72 -16.86 12.97 1.80
CA ARG A 72 -16.23 14.25 1.47
C ARG A 72 -15.82 14.98 2.75
N GLU A 73 -14.67 15.66 2.73
CA GLU A 73 -14.11 16.41 3.87
C GLU A 73 -13.55 15.54 5.01
N ASP A 74 -13.46 14.22 4.82
CA ASP A 74 -12.79 13.39 5.81
C ASP A 74 -11.29 13.74 5.84
N ALA A 75 -10.86 14.19 7.01
CA ALA A 75 -9.52 14.69 7.26
C ALA A 75 -8.50 13.55 7.08
N TRP A 76 -7.64 13.63 6.05
CA TRP A 76 -6.54 12.68 5.81
C TRP A 76 -5.66 12.45 7.06
N ASP A 77 -5.60 13.46 7.94
CA ASP A 77 -4.82 13.53 9.17
C ASP A 77 -5.49 12.87 10.40
N ARG A 78 -6.75 12.42 10.32
CA ARG A 78 -7.47 11.83 11.46
C ARG A 78 -7.72 10.33 11.38
N GLY A 79 -7.14 9.67 10.39
CA GLY A 79 -7.46 8.28 10.08
C GLY A 79 -8.81 8.26 9.35
N PRO A 80 -8.84 7.90 8.06
CA PRO A 80 -10.07 7.97 7.28
C PRO A 80 -11.13 7.07 7.91
N GLN A 81 -12.37 7.55 8.04
CA GLN A 81 -13.58 6.71 8.14
C GLN A 81 -13.83 6.01 6.79
N GLY A 82 -12.79 5.34 6.30
CA GLY A 82 -12.67 4.86 4.95
C GLY A 82 -12.23 3.40 4.91
N LEU A 83 -12.08 2.89 3.69
CA LEU A 83 -11.55 1.56 3.46
C LEU A 83 -10.04 1.63 3.26
N THR A 84 -9.33 0.64 3.76
CA THR A 84 -7.88 0.54 3.58
C THR A 84 -7.45 -0.92 3.56
N ASN A 85 -6.43 -1.23 2.78
CA ASN A 85 -5.69 -2.49 2.87
C ASN A 85 -4.26 -2.27 3.39
N ALA A 86 -4.01 -1.16 4.10
CA ALA A 86 -2.74 -0.88 4.73
C ALA A 86 -2.30 -2.01 5.67
N PRO A 87 -0.99 -2.25 5.82
CA PRO A 87 -0.47 -3.12 6.88
C PRO A 87 -1.04 -2.71 8.25
N GLY A 88 -1.48 -3.68 9.05
CA GLY A 88 -2.00 -3.46 10.39
C GLY A 88 -3.45 -2.96 10.47
N ALA A 89 -4.15 -2.81 9.35
CA ALA A 89 -5.56 -2.38 9.36
C ALA A 89 -6.45 -3.41 10.12
N PRO A 90 -7.37 -2.95 10.98
CA PRO A 90 -8.30 -3.83 11.69
C PRO A 90 -9.39 -4.32 10.72
N GLY A 91 -9.59 -5.64 10.68
CA GLY A 91 -10.47 -6.29 9.74
C GLY A 91 -9.65 -7.02 8.68
N ASP A 92 -10.06 -8.23 8.37
CA ASP A 92 -9.39 -9.08 7.39
C ASP A 92 -10.23 -9.07 6.10
N PRO A 93 -10.09 -8.05 5.21
CA PRO A 93 -10.68 -8.15 3.90
C PRO A 93 -9.79 -9.10 3.09
N ASP A 94 -10.05 -10.40 3.23
CA ASP A 94 -9.35 -11.49 2.51
C ASP A 94 -9.34 -11.27 0.97
N HIS A 95 -10.19 -10.37 0.48
CA HIS A 95 -10.33 -9.95 -0.91
C HIS A 95 -9.45 -8.75 -1.35
N TRP A 96 -8.84 -7.99 -0.42
CA TRP A 96 -7.95 -6.85 -0.75
C TRP A 96 -6.62 -6.96 -0.01
N ARG A 97 -5.58 -7.41 -0.73
CA ARG A 97 -4.22 -7.60 -0.22
C ARG A 97 -3.27 -6.48 -0.67
N GLN A 98 -2.14 -6.31 0.01
CA GLN A 98 -1.08 -5.41 -0.48
C GLN A 98 -0.44 -5.96 -1.76
N ALA A 99 0.16 -5.07 -2.56
CA ALA A 99 0.93 -5.43 -3.75
C ALA A 99 2.43 -5.18 -3.51
N VAL A 100 3.27 -5.96 -4.18
CA VAL A 100 4.74 -5.86 -4.09
C VAL A 100 5.30 -5.85 -5.52
N CYS A 101 6.15 -4.87 -5.82
CA CYS A 101 6.93 -4.78 -7.07
C CYS A 101 8.43 -4.85 -6.80
#